data_AF-A0A353G9H5-F1
#
_entry.id   AF-A0A353G9H5-F1
#
_cell.length_a   1.000
_cell.length_b   1.000
_cell.length_c   1.000
_cell.angle_alpha   90.00
_cell.angle_beta   90.00
_cell.angle_gamma   90.00
#
_symmetry.space_group_name_H-M   'P 1'
#
loop_
_entity.id
_entity.type
_entity.pdbx_description
1 polymer ?
#
loop_
_entity_poly.entity_id
_entity_poly.type
_entity_poly.pdbx_seq_one_letter_code
_entity_poly.pdbx_strand_id
1 'polypeptide(L)' 'MKSAVVQLPGLNRDRDMIAALTKISGVAPITVWQTETELPDVDLIVIPGGFSY' A
#
# COMPACT_ATOMS: atom_id res chain seq x y z
N MET A 1 7.82 -10.25 5.97
CA MET A 1 6.38 -10.13 5.65
C MET A 1 6.28 -9.48 4.28
N LYS A 2 5.63 -10.14 3.33
CA LYS A 2 5.29 -9.50 2.05
C LYS A 2 4.07 -8.63 2.28
N SER A 3 4.12 -7.37 1.86
CA SER A 3 3.01 -6.44 2.04
C SER A 3 2.73 -5.65 0.77
N ALA A 4 1.49 -5.23 0.60
CA ALA A 4 1.05 -4.37 -0.48
C ALA A 4 0.33 -3.13 0.04
N VAL A 5 0.51 -2.00 -0.64
CA VAL A 5 -0.19 -0.74 -0.37
C VAL A 5 -1.05 -0.39 -1.59
N VAL A 6 -2.36 -0.29 -1.39
CA VAL A 6 -3.31 0.08 -2.44
C VAL A 6 -3.34 1.60 -2.58
N GLN A 7 -3.23 2.09 -3.81
CA GLN A 7 -3.28 3.50 -4.16
C GLN A 7 -4.56 3.80 -4.93
N LEU A 8 -5.31 4.78 -4.42
CA LEU A 8 -6.49 5.34 -5.07
C LEU A 8 -6.28 6.84 -5.31
N PRO A 9 -6.91 7.42 -6.35
CA PRO A 9 -7.01 8.86 -6.51
C PRO A 9 -7.54 9.52 -5.22
N GLY A 10 -6.87 10.58 -4.75
CA GLY A 10 -7.26 11.32 -3.55
C GLY A 10 -6.68 10.81 -2.22
N LEU A 11 -5.97 9.67 -2.22
CA LEU A 11 -5.21 9.26 -1.03
C LEU A 11 -4.04 10.21 -0.73
N ASN A 12 -3.70 10.34 0.55
CA ASN A 12 -2.58 11.18 0.98
C ASN A 12 -1.67 10.56 2.07
N ARG A 13 -1.97 9.34 2.55
CA ARG A 13 -1.15 8.60 3.53
C ARG A 13 -0.45 7.37 2.94
N ASP A 14 -0.47 7.18 1.63
CA ASP A 14 0.23 6.10 0.95
C ASP A 14 1.74 6.15 1.19
N ARG A 15 2.37 7.33 1.06
CA ARG A 15 3.80 7.51 1.33
C ARG A 15 4.19 7.20 2.78
N ASP A 16 3.35 7.61 3.72
CA ASP A 16 3.58 7.33 5.15
C ASP A 16 3.53 5.83 5.41
N MET A 17 2.58 5.12 4.79
CA MET A 17 2.49 3.67 4.93
C MET A 17 3.64 2.93 4.26
N ILE A 18 4.07 3.37 3.09
CA ILE A 18 5.25 2.80 2.42
C ILE A 18 6.48 2.97 3.32
N ALA A 19 6.70 4.15 3.90
CA ALA A 19 7.81 4.41 4.78
C ALA A 19 7.74 3.57 6.07
N ALA A 20 6.56 3.48 6.69
CA ALA A 20 6.36 2.68 7.90
C ALA A 20 6.62 1.19 7.65
N LEU A 21 6.03 0.61 6.61
CA LEU A 21 6.20 -0.81 6.26
C LEU A 21 7.65 -1.12 5.89
N THR A 22 8.31 -0.24 5.14
CA THR A 22 9.74 -0.39 4.82
C THR A 22 10.58 -0.38 6.10
N LYS A 23 10.32 0.55 7.01
CA LYS A 23 11.09 0.71 8.25
C LYS A 23 10.94 -0.48 9.20
N ILE A 24 9.74 -1.03 9.36
CA ILE A 24 9.48 -2.12 10.31
C ILE A 24 9.82 -3.50 9.76
N SER A 25 9.74 -3.69 8.43
CA SER A 25 9.96 -5.00 7.81
C SER A 25 11.31 -5.13 7.10
N GLY A 26 12.00 -4.01 6.85
CA GLY A 26 13.23 -3.96 6.05
C GLY A 26 12.98 -4.10 4.53
N VAL A 27 11.73 -4.25 4.09
CA VAL A 27 11.36 -4.45 2.68
C VAL A 27 10.24 -3.48 2.32
N ALA A 28 10.37 -2.79 1.19
CA ALA A 28 9.31 -1.91 0.71
C ALA A 28 8.08 -2.72 0.28
N PRO A 29 6.85 -2.28 0.59
CA PRO A 29 5.64 -2.93 0.11
C PRO A 29 5.48 -2.77 -1.40
N ILE A 30 4.75 -3.70 -2.02
CA ILE A 30 4.32 -3.59 -3.42
C ILE A 30 3.22 -2.53 -3.51
N THR A 31 3.34 -1.56 -4.40
CA THR A 31 2.27 -0.61 -4.67
C THR A 31 1.28 -1.22 -5.67
N VAL A 32 -0.01 -1.16 -5.37
CA VAL A 32 -1.08 -1.66 -6.24
C VAL A 32 -2.01 -0.50 -6.60
N TRP A 33 -2.18 -0.22 -7.89
CA TRP A 33 -3.09 0.83 -8.33
C TRP A 33 -4.54 0.32 -8.36
N GLN A 34 -5.52 1.19 -8.10
CA GLN A 34 -6.94 0.80 -7.98
C GLN A 34 -7.55 0.11 -9.21
N THR A 35 -6.95 0.23 -10.40
CA THR A 35 -7.46 -0.41 -11.63
C THR A 35 -6.87 -1.80 -11.87
N GLU A 36 -5.92 -2.24 -11.04
CA GLU A 36 -5.42 -3.61 -11.10
C GLU A 36 -6.56 -4.58 -10.78
N THR A 37 -6.62 -5.68 -11.53
CA THR A 37 -7.70 -6.68 -11.41
C THR A 37 -7.30 -7.88 -10.55
N GLU A 38 -6.03 -7.94 -10.15
CA GLU A 38 -5.44 -9.00 -9.34
C GLU A 38 -4.67 -8.39 -8.17
N LEU A 39 -4.60 -9.13 -7.06
CA LEU A 39 -3.80 -8.77 -5.90
C LEU A 39 -2.55 -9.64 -5.85
N PRO A 40 -1.39 -9.09 -5.45
CA PRO A 40 -0.19 -9.88 -5.28
C PRO A 40 -0.35 -10.86 -4.10
N ASP A 41 0.37 -11.98 -4.18
CA ASP A 41 0.47 -12.95 -3.07
C ASP A 41 1.27 -12.35 -1.90
N VAL A 42 0.56 -11.75 -0.95
CA VAL A 42 1.12 -11.02 0.20
C VAL A 42 0.41 -11.39 1.49
N ASP A 43 1.13 -11.24 2.61
CA ASP A 43 0.61 -11.52 3.95
C ASP A 43 -0.27 -10.37 4.49
N LEU A 44 -0.10 -9.16 3.95
CA LEU A 44 -0.76 -7.94 4.40
C LEU A 44 -1.07 -7.00 3.23
N ILE A 45 -2.32 -6.53 3.16
CA ILE A 45 -2.74 -5.44 2.27
C ILE A 45 -3.14 -4.25 3.13
N VAL A 46 -2.59 -3.09 2.82
CA VAL A 46 -2.91 -1.82 3.48
C VAL A 46 -3.61 -0.90 2.49
N ILE A 47 -4.79 -0.43 2.87
CA ILE A 47 -5.48 0.68 2.19
C ILE A 47 -5.20 1.92 3.05
N PRO A 48 -4.32 2.84 2.61
CA PRO A 48 -3.98 4.02 3.38
C PRO A 48 -5.17 4.97 3.50
N GLY A 49 -5.15 5.78 4.55
CA GLY A 49 -6.10 6.88 4.69
C GLY A 49 -5.85 8.03 3.70
N GLY A 50 -6.81 8.94 3.64
CA GLY A 50 -6.75 10.13 2.81
C GLY A 50 -8.15 10.65 2.52
N PHE A 51 -8.30 11.27 1.36
CA PHE A 51 -9.57 11.81 0.87
C PHE A 51 -9.87 11.18 -0.50
N SER A 52 -9.83 9.84 -0.55
CA SER A 52 -10.38 9.12 -1.70
C SER A 52 -11.88 9.37 -1.76
N TYR A 53 -12.37 9.68 -2.96
CA TYR A 53 -13.75 10.02 -3.29
C TYR A 53 -14.79 9.20 -2.50
#